data_AF-A0A3P8JND4-F1
#
_entry.id   AF-A0A3P8JND4-F1
#
_cell.length_a   1.000
_cell.length_b   1.000
_cell.length_c   1.000
_cell.angle_alpha   90.00
_cell.angle_beta   90.00
_cell.angle_gamma   90.00
#
_symmetry.space_group_name_H-M   'P 1'
#
loop_
_entity.id
_entity.type
_entity.pdbx_description
1 polymer ?
#
loop_
_entity_poly.entity_id
_entity_poly.type
_entity_poly.pdbx_seq_one_letter_code
_entity_poly.pdbx_strand_id
1 'polypeptide(L)'
;MFTLLAATLSGVAHADSATIKQSLAKLGVQSTDIQPSPVSGMSTVLTDGGVLYVTDDGKHVIQGPMYDVSGAQPVNVTNSLLVGKLNALEKEMIVYKAPQEKTCHHRLYRHHLRLLPQAA
;
A
#
# COMPACT_ATOMS: atom_id res chain seq x y z
N MET A 1 -49.26 -8.70 14.56
CA MET A 1 -48.06 -7.91 14.19
C MET A 1 -46.94 -8.27 15.14
N PHE A 2 -45.84 -8.84 14.66
CA PHE A 2 -44.62 -9.01 15.48
C PHE A 2 -43.42 -8.82 14.55
N THR A 3 -42.92 -7.59 14.49
CA THR A 3 -41.70 -7.24 13.74
C THR A 3 -40.49 -7.61 14.59
N LEU A 4 -39.74 -8.63 14.18
CA LEU A 4 -38.46 -8.97 14.78
C LEU A 4 -37.37 -8.07 14.19
N LEU A 5 -36.87 -7.15 15.01
CA LEU A 5 -35.80 -6.22 14.66
C LEU A 5 -34.45 -6.96 14.69
N ALA A 6 -33.94 -7.33 13.52
CA ALA A 6 -32.59 -7.88 13.38
C ALA A 6 -31.57 -6.73 13.46
N ALA A 7 -30.90 -6.59 14.61
CA ALA A 7 -29.74 -5.72 14.74
C ALA A 7 -28.53 -6.41 14.09
N THR A 8 -28.13 -5.97 12.91
CA THR A 8 -26.85 -6.37 12.32
C THR A 8 -25.72 -5.66 13.05
N LEU A 9 -25.01 -6.39 13.90
CA LEU A 9 -23.73 -5.92 14.45
C LEU A 9 -22.72 -5.86 13.30
N SER A 10 -22.47 -4.67 12.79
CA SER A 10 -21.30 -4.39 11.96
C SER A 10 -20.04 -4.52 12.82
N GLY A 11 -19.43 -5.71 12.77
CA GLY A 11 -18.19 -6.02 13.46
C GLY A 11 -17.04 -5.10 13.02
N VAL A 12 -16.51 -4.40 14.01
CA VAL A 12 -15.34 -3.54 14.05
C VAL A 12 -14.13 -4.00 13.22
N ALA A 13 -13.83 -3.31 12.12
CA ALA A 13 -12.55 -3.42 11.39
C ALA A 13 -11.32 -2.87 12.18
N HIS A 14 -11.47 -2.61 13.49
CA HIS A 14 -10.44 -2.01 14.36
C HIS A 14 -9.77 -3.01 15.30
N ALA A 15 -10.38 -4.19 15.56
CA ALA A 15 -9.81 -5.20 16.44
C ALA A 15 -8.61 -5.94 15.80
N ASP A 16 -8.66 -6.17 14.49
CA ASP A 16 -7.65 -6.94 13.75
C ASP A 16 -6.32 -6.17 13.61
N SER A 17 -6.40 -4.83 13.53
CA SER A 17 -5.23 -3.96 13.43
C SER A 17 -4.32 -4.02 14.66
N ALA A 18 -4.87 -4.21 15.87
CA ALA A 18 -4.07 -4.30 17.09
C ALA A 18 -3.27 -5.61 17.15
N THR A 19 -3.89 -6.72 16.75
CA THR A 19 -3.26 -8.04 16.65
C THR A 19 -2.10 -8.02 15.65
N ILE A 20 -2.34 -7.47 14.46
CA ILE A 20 -1.29 -7.32 13.42
C ILE A 20 -0.11 -6.50 13.94
N LYS A 21 -0.37 -5.34 14.57
CA LYS A 21 0.69 -4.50 15.15
C LYS A 21 1.51 -5.26 16.19
N GLN A 22 0.85 -5.99 17.09
CA GLN A 22 1.54 -6.75 18.13
C GLN A 22 2.40 -7.89 17.55
N SER A 23 1.92 -8.58 16.52
CA SER A 23 2.71 -9.60 15.83
C SER A 23 3.92 -9.03 15.11
N LEU A 24 3.76 -7.92 14.39
CA LEU A 24 4.85 -7.28 13.65
C LEU A 24 5.89 -6.63 14.56
N ALA A 25 5.48 -6.11 15.72
CA ALA A 25 6.41 -5.60 16.73
C ALA A 25 7.41 -6.66 17.22
N LYS A 26 6.99 -7.95 17.29
CA LYS A 26 7.89 -9.07 17.63
C LYS A 26 8.99 -9.30 16.59
N LEU A 27 8.76 -8.85 15.35
CA LEU A 27 9.73 -8.88 14.26
C LEU A 27 10.54 -7.58 14.16
N GLY A 28 10.41 -6.68 15.13
CA GLY A 28 11.07 -5.37 15.13
C GLY A 28 10.42 -4.33 14.21
N VAL A 29 9.24 -4.62 13.67
CA VAL A 29 8.49 -3.71 12.78
C VAL A 29 7.53 -2.87 13.62
N GLN A 30 7.89 -1.62 13.86
CA GLN A 30 7.17 -0.72 14.78
C GLN A 30 6.23 0.26 14.05
N SER A 31 6.68 0.81 12.93
CA SER A 31 5.90 1.74 12.10
C SER A 31 5.12 0.96 11.05
N THR A 32 3.80 0.95 11.19
CA THR A 32 2.92 0.19 10.31
C THR A 32 1.67 1.00 9.98
N ASP A 33 1.45 1.23 8.68
CA ASP A 33 0.18 1.72 8.16
C ASP A 33 -0.60 0.53 7.61
N ILE A 34 -1.73 0.21 8.25
CA ILE A 34 -2.56 -0.96 7.93
C ILE A 34 -3.72 -0.51 7.05
N GLN A 35 -3.80 -1.10 5.87
CA GLN A 35 -4.79 -0.81 4.85
C GLN A 35 -5.54 -2.10 4.48
N PRO A 36 -6.78 -2.01 3.99
CA PRO A 36 -7.49 -3.17 3.46
C PRO A 36 -6.70 -3.90 2.36
N SER A 37 -6.80 -5.23 2.31
CA SER A 37 -6.31 -6.05 1.19
C SER A 37 -7.45 -6.40 0.24
N PRO A 38 -7.20 -6.58 -1.07
CA PRO A 38 -8.19 -7.17 -1.97
C PRO A 38 -8.44 -8.66 -1.70
N VAL A 39 -7.59 -9.32 -0.91
CA VAL A 39 -7.79 -10.71 -0.46
C VAL A 39 -8.45 -10.71 0.92
N SER A 40 -9.60 -11.38 1.04
CA SER A 40 -10.31 -11.51 2.32
C SER A 40 -9.49 -12.29 3.35
N GLY A 41 -9.62 -11.93 4.62
CA GLY A 41 -8.83 -12.53 5.69
C GLY A 41 -7.39 -12.01 5.77
N MET A 42 -7.06 -10.97 4.98
CA MET A 42 -5.74 -10.35 4.96
C MET A 42 -5.84 -8.82 4.99
N SER A 43 -4.75 -8.22 5.46
CA SER A 43 -4.51 -6.79 5.48
C SER A 43 -3.21 -6.45 4.76
N THR A 44 -3.18 -5.30 4.09
CA THR A 44 -1.96 -4.73 3.50
C THR A 44 -1.28 -3.87 4.55
N VAL A 45 -0.04 -4.17 4.90
CA VAL A 45 0.74 -3.43 5.90
C VAL A 45 1.92 -2.76 5.24
N LEU A 46 1.93 -1.43 5.26
CA LEU A 46 3.06 -0.64 4.78
C LEU A 46 4.03 -0.43 5.93
N THR A 47 5.27 -0.82 5.70
CA THR A 47 6.38 -0.70 6.64
C THR A 47 7.51 0.07 5.97
N ASP A 48 8.48 0.53 6.76
CA ASP A 48 9.70 1.17 6.22
C ASP A 48 10.53 0.20 5.35
N GLY A 49 10.37 -1.11 5.57
CA GLY A 49 11.02 -2.18 4.80
C GLY A 49 10.27 -2.62 3.54
N GLY A 50 9.13 -1.98 3.23
CA GLY A 50 8.27 -2.35 2.11
C GLY A 50 6.88 -2.82 2.55
N VAL A 51 6.14 -3.41 1.59
CA VAL A 51 4.76 -3.84 1.82
C VAL A 51 4.70 -5.32 2.21
N LEU A 52 3.97 -5.60 3.29
CA LEU A 52 3.65 -6.94 3.77
C LEU A 52 2.15 -7.18 3.65
N TYR A 53 1.78 -8.44 3.44
CA TYR A 53 0.41 -8.92 3.55
C TYR A 53 0.33 -9.81 4.77
N VAL A 54 -0.56 -9.47 5.70
CA VAL A 54 -0.67 -10.16 6.99
C VAL A 54 -2.09 -10.70 7.11
N THR A 55 -2.24 -11.94 7.55
CA THR A 55 -3.59 -12.46 7.87
C THR A 55 -4.22 -11.64 8.99
N ASP A 56 -5.54 -11.53 9.02
CA ASP A 56 -6.23 -10.69 10.02
C ASP A 56 -5.98 -11.18 11.46
N ASP A 57 -5.69 -12.47 11.63
CA ASP A 57 -5.26 -13.05 12.92
C ASP A 57 -3.79 -12.80 13.28
N GLY A 58 -3.05 -12.08 12.43
CA GLY A 58 -1.66 -11.66 12.65
C GLY A 58 -0.63 -12.79 12.64
N LYS A 59 -1.00 -14.03 12.25
CA LYS A 59 -0.12 -15.20 12.38
C LYS A 59 0.77 -15.44 11.16
N HIS A 60 0.34 -15.04 9.98
CA HIS A 60 1.06 -15.29 8.74
C HIS A 60 1.39 -13.98 8.05
N VAL A 61 2.61 -13.90 7.51
CA VAL A 61 3.13 -12.73 6.82
C VAL A 61 3.67 -13.17 5.47
N ILE A 62 3.30 -12.45 4.41
CA ILE A 62 3.78 -12.66 3.05
C ILE A 62 4.35 -11.34 2.53
N GLN A 63 5.56 -11.35 2.00
CA GLN A 63 6.14 -10.16 1.39
C GLN A 63 5.48 -9.89 0.03
N GLY A 64 5.15 -8.62 -0.24
CA GLY A 64 4.64 -8.21 -1.54
C GLY A 64 5.67 -8.28 -2.68
N PRO A 65 5.27 -7.97 -3.93
CA PRO A 65 3.96 -7.45 -4.29
C PRO A 65 2.89 -8.52 -4.52
N MET A 66 1.64 -8.11 -4.39
CA MET A 66 0.46 -8.88 -4.81
C MET A 66 0.09 -8.48 -6.23
N TYR A 67 -0.31 -9.48 -7.02
CA TYR A 67 -0.83 -9.29 -8.35
C TYR A 67 -2.29 -9.76 -8.43
N ASP A 68 -3.13 -8.94 -9.05
CA ASP A 68 -4.42 -9.38 -9.55
C ASP A 68 -4.21 -10.01 -10.94
N VAL A 69 -4.60 -11.27 -11.07
CA VAL A 69 -4.46 -12.07 -12.30
C VAL A 69 -5.82 -12.43 -12.90
N SER A 70 -6.90 -11.79 -12.46
CA SER A 70 -8.27 -12.03 -12.96
C SER A 70 -8.50 -11.46 -14.36
N GLY A 71 -7.72 -10.44 -14.75
CA GLY A 71 -7.80 -9.80 -16.06
C GLY A 71 -6.93 -10.46 -17.13
N ALA A 72 -6.93 -9.86 -18.33
CA ALA A 72 -6.13 -10.33 -19.46
C ALA A 72 -4.60 -10.23 -19.25
N GLN A 73 -4.16 -9.36 -18.34
CA GLN A 73 -2.77 -9.16 -17.96
C GLN A 73 -2.68 -9.00 -16.43
N PRO A 74 -1.65 -9.55 -15.78
CA PRO A 74 -1.43 -9.35 -14.34
C PRO A 74 -1.25 -7.87 -14.00
N VAL A 75 -1.92 -7.41 -12.95
CA VAL A 75 -1.81 -6.04 -12.43
C VAL A 75 -1.21 -6.06 -11.03
N ASN A 76 -0.13 -5.32 -10.82
CA ASN A 76 0.49 -5.17 -9.50
C ASN A 76 -0.34 -4.23 -8.62
N VAL A 77 -1.22 -4.79 -7.79
CA VAL A 77 -2.12 -4.03 -6.92
C VAL A 77 -1.38 -3.32 -5.79
N THR A 78 -0.21 -3.83 -5.37
CA THR A 78 0.66 -3.15 -4.42
C THR A 78 1.14 -1.80 -4.96
N ASN A 79 1.63 -1.79 -6.20
CA ASN A 79 2.13 -0.56 -6.82
C ASN A 79 1.00 0.42 -7.09
N SER A 80 -0.19 -0.03 -7.48
CA SER A 80 -1.36 0.84 -7.63
C SER A 80 -1.69 1.58 -6.34
N LEU A 81 -1.60 0.92 -5.19
CA LEU A 81 -1.76 1.56 -3.87
C LEU A 81 -0.64 2.58 -3.61
N LEU A 82 0.62 2.22 -3.89
CA LEU A 82 1.78 3.09 -3.63
C LEU A 82 1.80 4.33 -4.52
N VAL A 83 1.30 4.26 -5.76
CA VAL A 83 1.15 5.42 -6.65
C VAL A 83 0.22 6.47 -6.02
N GLY A 84 -0.87 6.05 -5.36
CA GLY A 84 -1.74 6.98 -4.63
C GLY A 84 -0.98 7.74 -3.54
N LYS A 85 -0.07 7.08 -2.82
CA LYS A 85 0.79 7.72 -1.81
C LYS A 85 1.85 8.62 -2.43
N LEU A 86 2.45 8.23 -3.56
CA LEU A 86 3.38 9.08 -4.29
C LEU A 86 2.72 10.37 -4.77
N ASN A 87 1.49 10.29 -5.30
CA ASN A 87 0.75 11.46 -5.76
C ASN A 87 0.40 12.42 -4.61
N ALA A 88 0.18 11.90 -3.39
CA ALA A 88 -0.03 12.75 -2.21
C ALA A 88 1.20 13.63 -1.87
N LEU A 89 2.39 13.25 -2.33
CA LEU A 89 3.64 13.98 -2.15
C LEU A 89 3.98 14.93 -3.31
N GLU A 90 3.08 15.11 -4.29
CA GLU A 90 3.35 15.92 -5.49
C GLU A 90 3.85 17.33 -5.18
N LYS A 91 3.35 17.95 -4.11
CA LYS A 91 3.75 19.30 -3.66
C LYS A 91 5.18 19.37 -3.10
N GLU A 92 5.74 18.24 -2.71
CA GLU A 92 7.11 18.11 -2.19
C GLU A 92 8.10 17.74 -3.30
N MET A 93 7.60 17.49 -4.52
CA MET A 93 8.43 17.11 -5.65
C MET A 93 9.10 18.32 -6.29
N ILE A 94 10.36 18.16 -6.65
CA ILE A 94 11.05 19.07 -7.57
C ILE A 94 10.70 18.63 -8.99
N VAL A 95 9.85 19.40 -9.66
CA VAL A 95 9.31 19.06 -10.99
C VAL A 95 10.13 19.73 -12.09
N TYR A 96 10.71 18.92 -12.97
CA TYR A 96 11.34 19.37 -14.22
C TYR A 96 10.38 19.07 -15.37
N LYS A 97 9.64 20.09 -15.82
CA LYS A 97 8.63 19.91 -16.87
C LYS A 97 9.24 20.01 -18.26
N ALA A 98 8.97 19.03 -19.11
CA ALA A 98 9.34 19.09 -20.53
C ALA A 98 8.43 20.06 -21.30
N PRO A 99 8.93 20.76 -22.33
CA PRO A 99 8.10 21.64 -23.17
C PRO A 99 6.92 20.92 -23.84
N GLN A 100 7.10 19.64 -24.18
CA GLN A 100 6.04 18.74 -24.65
C GLN A 100 6.09 17.42 -23.86
N GLU A 101 5.14 17.26 -22.96
CA GLU A 101 5.11 16.13 -22.03
C GLU A 101 4.55 14.88 -22.72
N LYS A 102 5.40 13.85 -22.89
CA LYS A 102 5.01 12.53 -23.42
C LYS A 102 5.00 11.45 -22.35
N THR A 103 5.82 11.60 -21.31
CA THR A 103 5.97 10.63 -20.21
C THR A 103 6.44 11.37 -18.96
N CYS A 104 5.82 11.08 -17.82
CA CYS A 104 6.25 11.57 -16.52
C CYS A 104 6.95 10.45 -15.75
N HIS A 105 8.14 10.72 -15.22
CA HIS A 105 8.92 9.77 -14.42
C HIS A 105 9.18 10.35 -13.04
N HIS A 106 8.72 9.66 -12.00
CA HIS A 106 9.09 9.94 -10.62
C HIS A 106 10.45 9.32 -10.31
N ARG A 107 11.40 10.11 -9.80
CA ARG A 107 12.76 9.64 -9.52
C ARG A 107 13.25 10.13 -8.16
N LEU A 108 13.58 9.20 -7.27
CA LEU A 108 14.22 9.51 -6.00
C LEU A 108 15.71 9.77 -6.24
N TYR A 109 16.23 10.91 -5.75
CA TYR A 109 17.63 11.30 -5.95
C TYR A 109 18.57 10.26 -5.31
N ARG A 110 19.47 9.69 -6.12
CA ARG A 110 20.55 8.77 -5.73
C ARG A 110 21.84 9.24 -6.40
N HIS A 111 22.98 9.16 -5.72
CA HIS A 111 24.27 9.74 -6.15
C HIS A 111 24.72 9.46 -7.61
N HIS A 112 24.23 8.40 -8.25
CA HIS A 112 24.51 8.07 -9.65
C HIS A 112 23.67 8.83 -10.71
N LEU A 113 22.74 9.70 -10.30
CA LEU A 113 21.79 10.36 -11.23
C LEU A 113 22.26 11.69 -11.83
N ARG A 114 23.56 11.95 -11.83
CA ARG A 114 24.15 13.25 -12.22
C ARG A 114 23.98 13.65 -13.70
N LEU A 115 23.46 12.78 -14.56
CA LEU A 115 23.53 12.95 -16.02
C LEU A 115 22.22 13.30 -16.74
N LEU A 116 21.11 13.51 -16.05
CA LEU A 116 19.82 13.79 -16.73
C LEU A 116 19.46 15.27 -17.01
N PRO A 117 20.09 16.32 -16.44
CA PRO A 117 19.66 17.68 -16.77
C PRO A 117 20.24 18.20 -18.11
N GLN A 118 20.94 17.40 -18.90
CA GLN A 118 21.62 17.86 -20.12
C GLN A 118 20.86 17.61 -21.44
N ALA A 119 19.66 17.02 -21.39
CA ALA A 119 18.86 16.79 -22.59
C ALA A 119 17.43 17.28 -22.38
N ALA A 120 17.26 18.60 -22.33
CA ALA A 120 15.99 19.30 -22.47
C ALA A 120 16.16 20.41 -23.51
#